data_AF-A0A9X9F6S0-F1
#
_entry.id   AF-A0A9X9F6S0-F1
#
_cell.length_a   1.000
_cell.length_b   1.000
_cell.length_c   1.000
_cell.angle_alpha   90.00
_cell.angle_beta   90.00
_cell.angle_gamma   90.00
#
_symmetry.space_group_name_H-M   'P 1'
#
loop_
_entity.id
_entity.type
_entity.pdbx_description
1 polymer ?
#
loop_
_entity_poly.entity_id
_entity_poly.type
_entity_poly.pdbx_seq_one_letter_code
_entity_poly.pdbx_strand_id
1 'polypeptide(L)' 'NVDAFLSFLRRIKGSVPQIDCMIEAKMKDESLFQLMRDLSEQVDVEIIDGASFYIK' A
#
# COMPACT_ATOMS: atom_id res chain seq x y z
N ASN A 1 -4.93 0.51 9.76
CA ASN A 1 -5.43 -0.85 9.51
C ASN A 1 -5.22 -1.16 8.04
N VAL A 2 -4.28 -2.05 7.73
CA VAL A 2 -3.84 -2.35 6.35
C VAL A 2 -4.97 -2.94 5.49
N ASP A 3 -5.90 -3.67 6.11
CA ASP A 3 -7.02 -4.31 5.41
C ASP A 3 -7.96 -3.30 4.75
N ALA A 4 -8.23 -2.18 5.43
CA ALA A 4 -9.07 -1.12 4.89
C ALA A 4 -8.43 -0.44 3.68
N PHE A 5 -7.11 -0.23 3.73
CA PHE A 5 -6.35 0.36 2.64
C PHE A 5 -6.28 -0.58 1.44
N LEU A 6 -5.97 -1.86 1.63
CA LEU A 6 -5.97 -2.85 0.56
C LEU A 6 -7.35 -3.09 -0.03
N SER A 7 -8.41 -3.09 0.79
CA SER A 7 -9.79 -3.20 0.30
C SER A 7 -10.13 -2.06 -0.67
N PHE A 8 -9.71 -0.83 -0.34
CA PHE A 8 -9.86 0.32 -1.22
C PHE A 8 -9.07 0.12 -2.53
N LEU A 9 -7.78 -0.21 -2.45
CA LEU A 9 -6.93 -0.39 -3.63
C LEU A 9 -7.42 -1.51 -4.56
N ARG A 10 -7.82 -2.65 -3.99
CA ARG A 10 -8.40 -3.77 -4.75
C ARG A 10 -9.67 -3.39 -5.49
N ARG A 11 -10.50 -2.51 -4.90
CA ARG A 11 -11.74 -2.06 -5.52
C ARG A 11 -11.52 -1.13 -6.72
N ILE A 12 -10.42 -0.38 -6.73
CA ILE A 12 -10.08 0.55 -7.82
C ILE A 12 -9.06 -0.05 -8.80
N LYS A 13 -8.51 -1.22 -8.52
CA LYS A 13 -7.54 -1.90 -9.39
C LYS A 13 -8.11 -2.08 -10.80
N GLY A 14 -7.35 -1.64 -11.81
CA GLY A 14 -7.75 -1.70 -13.21
C GLY A 14 -8.58 -0.51 -13.70
N SER A 15 -8.99 0.40 -12.82
CA SER A 15 -9.64 1.65 -13.23
C SER A 15 -8.66 2.70 -13.78
N VAL A 16 -7.40 2.63 -13.33
CA VAL A 16 -6.30 3.51 -13.74
C VAL A 16 -5.01 2.68 -13.89
N PRO A 17 -4.07 3.08 -14.77
CA PRO A 17 -2.82 2.35 -14.98
C PRO A 17 -1.86 2.43 -13.79
N GLN A 18 -1.93 3.50 -12.98
CA GLN A 18 -1.06 3.73 -11.82
C GLN A 18 -1.79 4.60 -10.79
N ILE A 19 -1.46 4.40 -9.51
CA ILE A 19 -1.95 5.19 -8.39
C ILE A 19 -0.75 5.70 -7.60
N ASP A 20 -0.61 7.01 -7.52
CA ASP A 20 0.32 7.68 -6.60
C ASP A 20 -0.52 8.45 -5.57
N CYS A 21 -0.33 8.17 -4.29
CA CYS A 21 -1.11 8.81 -3.23
C CYS A 21 -0.23 9.21 -2.04
N MET A 22 -0.61 10.32 -1.40
CA MET A 22 0.02 10.78 -0.17
C MET A 22 -0.71 10.20 1.04
N ILE A 23 0.03 9.66 2.00
CA ILE A 23 -0.53 9.13 3.23
C ILE A 23 -0.28 10.13 4.36
N GLU A 24 -1.36 10.72 4.87
CA GLU A 24 -1.29 11.56 6.07
C GLU A 24 -1.41 10.69 7.33
N ALA A 25 -0.31 10.58 8.07
CA ALA A 25 -0.25 9.81 9.30
C ALA A 25 0.53 10.55 10.40
N LYS A 26 0.17 10.28 11.67
CA LYS A 26 1.04 10.63 12.80
C LYS A 26 2.33 9.80 12.71
N MET A 27 3.43 10.32 13.25
CA MET A 27 4.74 9.64 13.24
C MET A 27 5.35 9.40 11.83
N LYS A 28 4.80 10.05 10.79
CA LYS A 28 5.36 10.18 9.43
C LYS A 28 5.99 8.87 8.91
N ASP A 29 7.31 8.87 8.73
CA ASP A 29 8.09 7.79 8.13
C ASP A 29 7.93 6.46 8.85
N GLU A 30 7.79 6.47 10.18
CA GLU A 30 7.58 5.23 10.95
C GLU A 30 6.27 4.54 10.57
N SER A 31 5.21 5.32 10.33
CA SER A 31 3.92 4.81 9.89
C SER A 31 4.00 4.24 8.46
N LEU A 32 4.78 4.87 7.59
CA LEU A 32 5.03 4.36 6.23
C LEU A 32 5.78 3.03 6.28
N PHE A 33 6.86 2.95 7.07
CA PHE A 33 7.62 1.71 7.19
C PHE A 33 6.80 0.58 7.80
N GLN A 34 5.94 0.88 8.79
CA GLN A 34 5.03 -0.11 9.33
C GLN A 34 4.04 -0.59 8.28
N LEU A 35 3.42 0.33 7.54
CA LEU A 35 2.49 -0.01 6.47
C LEU A 35 3.15 -0.91 5.41
N MET A 36 4.35 -0.58 4.97
CA MET A 36 5.07 -1.37 3.95
C MET A 36 5.44 -2.77 4.47
N ARG A 37 5.79 -2.91 5.75
CA ARG A 37 5.98 -4.22 6.39
C ARG A 37 4.68 -5.01 6.38
N ASP A 38 3.58 -4.43 6.83
CA ASP A 38 2.27 -5.10 6.87
C ASP A 38 1.80 -5.50 5.47
N LEU A 39 2.08 -4.68 4.47
CA LEU A 39 1.77 -4.97 3.06
C LEU A 39 2.62 -6.12 2.51
N SER A 40 3.88 -6.23 2.92
CA SER A 40 4.78 -7.30 2.45
C SER A 40 4.36 -8.70 2.90
N GLU A 41 3.53 -8.80 3.94
CA GLU A 41 2.98 -10.06 4.45
C GLU A 41 1.79 -10.56 3.63
N GLN A 42 1.30 -9.76 2.67
CA GLN A 42 0.10 -10.06 1.88
C GLN A 42 0.45 -10.84 0.61
N VAL A 43 -0.26 -11.93 0.37
CA VAL A 43 0.06 -12.89 -0.71
C VAL A 43 -0.04 -12.29 -2.12
N ASP A 44 -0.88 -11.27 -2.29
CA ASP A 44 -1.13 -10.58 -3.56
C ASP A 44 -0.32 -9.28 -3.70
N VAL A 45 0.59 -9.00 -2.77
CA VAL A 45 1.44 -7.80 -2.81
C VAL A 45 2.88 -8.16 -3.19
N GLU A 46 3.46 -7.38 -4.08
CA GLU A 46 4.87 -7.48 -4.47
C GLU A 46 5.56 -6.14 -4.23
N ILE A 47 6.47 -6.11 -3.25
CA ILE A 47 7.21 -4.90 -2.88
C ILE A 47 8.27 -4.60 -3.94
N ILE A 48 8.29 -3.37 -4.44
CA ILE A 48 9.27 -2.88 -5.41
C ILE A 48 10.39 -2.15 -4.65
N ASP A 49 10.01 -1.23 -3.76
CA ASP A 49 10.92 -0.43 -2.96
C ASP A 49 10.29 -0.02 -1.61
N GLY A 50 10.91 0.94 -0.91
CA GLY A 50 10.48 1.39 0.42
C GLY A 50 9.13 2.11 0.48
N ALA A 51 8.50 2.46 -0.65
CA ALA A 51 7.18 3.11 -0.69
C ALA A 51 6.30 2.64 -1.87
N SER A 52 6.78 1.73 -2.71
CA SER A 52 6.13 1.29 -3.95
C SER A 52 5.92 -0.22 -3.96
N PHE A 53 4.76 -0.65 -4.47
CA PHE A 53 4.39 -2.05 -4.55
C PHE A 53 3.37 -2.30 -5.67
N TYR A 54 3.30 -3.55 -6.14
CA TYR A 54 2.25 -4.04 -7.03
C TYR A 54 1.21 -4.87 -6.27
N ILE A 55 -0.03 -4.85 -6.76
CA ILE A 55 -1.10 -5.76 -6.34
C ILE A 55 -1.41 -6.70 -7.52
N LYS A 56 -1.21 -8.01 -7.31
CA LYS A 56 -1.43 -9.08 -8.30
C LYS A 56 -2.89 -9.29 -8.63
#